data_AF-A0A2N2FCX2-F1
#
_entry.id   AF-A0A2N2FCX2-F1
#
_cell.length_a   1.000
_cell.length_b   1.000
_cell.length_c   1.000
_cell.angle_alpha   90.00
_cell.angle_beta   90.00
_cell.angle_gamma   90.00
#
_symmetry.space_group_name_H-M   'P 1'
#
loop_
_entity.id
_entity.type
_entity.pdbx_description
1 polymer ?
#
loop_
_entity_poly.entity_id
_entity_poly.type
_entity_poly.pdbx_seq_one_letter_code
_entity_poly.pdbx_strand_id
1 'polypeptide(L)'
;MIILDVVPHGIREIFRYTALRTDDLKPAEDFGVLTNRLGDAWWAEEKKTKKNYLASRRVLELAERHVISEGLMRPRLIKVATAKPENLVLLDMAKADLSSRELIKMIKNAYRRQVKIHHPDAGGKAATFRKIHEAYKELLLWAEHPTFIRRRGFSDKWYYDGDNKKWVQPVPVKK
;
A
#
# COMPACT_ATOMS: atom_id res chain seq x y z
N MET A 1 17.73 -10.27 12.15
CA MET A 1 17.00 -11.43 11.60
C MET A 1 16.35 -11.06 10.27
N ILE A 2 16.35 -11.96 9.29
CA ILE A 2 15.58 -11.93 8.04
C ILE A 2 14.45 -12.95 8.15
N ILE A 3 13.27 -12.58 7.68
CA ILE A 3 12.08 -13.45 7.66
C ILE A 3 11.48 -13.44 6.26
N LEU A 4 11.21 -14.63 5.71
CA LEU A 4 10.42 -14.82 4.49
C LEU A 4 9.17 -15.64 4.84
N ASP A 5 8.01 -15.02 4.72
CA ASP A 5 6.72 -15.68 4.89
C ASP A 5 6.11 -16.00 3.52
N VAL A 6 5.76 -17.26 3.30
CA VAL A 6 5.06 -17.73 2.10
C VAL A 6 3.68 -18.25 2.48
N VAL A 7 2.65 -17.77 1.78
CA VAL A 7 1.26 -18.20 1.97
C VAL A 7 0.74 -18.78 0.65
N PRO A 8 0.78 -20.11 0.49
CA PRO A 8 0.25 -20.75 -0.71
C PRO A 8 -1.25 -20.52 -0.87
N HIS A 9 -1.70 -20.43 -2.12
CA HIS A 9 -3.12 -20.24 -2.43
C HIS A 9 -3.97 -21.41 -1.86
N GLY A 10 -5.07 -21.07 -1.19
CA GLY A 10 -5.97 -22.04 -0.57
C GLY A 10 -5.51 -22.60 0.79
N ILE A 11 -4.29 -22.33 1.23
CA ILE A 11 -3.76 -22.81 2.51
C ILE A 11 -3.89 -21.71 3.58
N ARG A 12 -4.37 -22.07 4.77
CA ARG A 12 -4.55 -21.14 5.90
C ARG A 12 -3.37 -21.16 6.88
N GLU A 13 -2.17 -21.34 6.35
CA GLU A 13 -0.92 -21.43 7.10
C GLU A 13 0.15 -20.54 6.44
N ILE A 14 1.11 -20.15 7.25
CA ILE A 14 2.32 -19.43 6.82
C ILE A 14 3.49 -20.39 6.91
N PHE A 15 4.23 -20.48 5.80
CA PHE A 15 5.49 -21.17 5.71
C PHE A 15 6.58 -20.12 5.90
N ARG A 16 7.19 -20.10 7.09
CA ARG A 16 8.18 -19.12 7.50
C ARG A 16 9.59 -19.69 7.38
N TYR A 17 10.46 -18.91 6.77
CA TYR A 17 11.90 -19.12 6.81
C TYR A 17 12.56 -17.99 7.56
N THR A 18 13.49 -18.33 8.46
CA THR A 18 14.25 -17.37 9.24
C THR A 18 15.74 -17.54 9.00
N ALA A 19 16.44 -16.41 8.87
CA ALA A 19 17.90 -16.37 8.86
C ALA A 19 18.39 -15.31 9.85
N LEU A 20 19.51 -15.57 10.50
CA LEU A 20 20.21 -14.54 11.27
C LEU A 20 20.77 -13.49 10.32
N ARG A 21 20.85 -12.25 10.81
CA ARG A 21 21.54 -11.22 10.05
C ARG A 21 23.03 -11.34 10.33
N THR A 22 23.83 -11.14 9.30
CA THR A 22 25.28 -11.06 9.43
C THR A 22 25.66 -9.62 9.71
N ASP A 23 26.62 -9.41 10.59
CA ASP A 23 27.20 -8.08 10.78
C ASP A 23 27.84 -7.61 9.47
N ASP A 24 27.79 -6.30 9.23
CA ASP A 24 28.30 -5.63 8.02
C ASP A 24 27.60 -5.97 6.68
N LEU A 25 26.66 -6.92 6.63
CA LEU A 25 25.84 -7.19 5.44
C LEU A 25 24.55 -6.39 5.42
N LYS A 26 24.16 -5.95 4.21
CA LYS A 26 22.85 -5.36 3.96
C LYS A 26 21.77 -6.44 4.09
N PRO A 27 20.56 -6.10 4.57
CA PRO A 27 19.46 -7.07 4.66
C PRO A 27 19.15 -7.79 3.33
N ALA A 28 19.36 -7.12 2.20
CA ALA A 28 19.15 -7.69 0.88
C ALA A 28 20.15 -8.81 0.55
N GLU A 29 21.38 -8.73 1.07
CA GLU A 29 22.43 -9.74 0.87
C GLU A 29 22.12 -10.98 1.72
N ASP A 30 21.81 -10.79 3.01
CA ASP A 30 21.35 -11.89 3.88
C ASP A 30 20.09 -12.58 3.31
N PHE A 31 19.16 -11.80 2.75
CA PHE A 31 17.99 -12.34 2.06
C PHE A 31 18.39 -13.13 0.81
N GLY A 32 19.34 -12.63 0.02
CA GLY A 32 19.90 -13.33 -1.13
C GLY A 32 20.48 -14.70 -0.74
N VAL A 33 21.27 -14.75 0.33
CA VAL A 33 21.83 -16.00 0.87
C VAL A 33 20.72 -16.98 1.27
N LEU A 34 19.70 -16.51 2.01
CA LEU A 34 18.53 -17.33 2.36
C LEU A 34 17.86 -17.90 1.10
N THR A 35 17.58 -17.07 0.10
CA THR A 35 16.90 -17.50 -1.12
C THR A 35 17.75 -18.46 -1.97
N ASN A 36 19.06 -18.27 -2.02
CA ASN A 36 19.96 -19.19 -2.72
C ASN A 36 19.94 -20.57 -2.07
N ARG A 37 20.01 -20.64 -0.73
CA ARG A 37 19.92 -21.92 0.00
C ARG A 37 18.61 -22.66 -0.29
N LEU A 38 17.49 -21.95 -0.36
CA LEU A 38 16.19 -22.53 -0.73
C LEU A 38 16.18 -22.98 -2.20
N GLY A 39 16.80 -22.20 -3.09
CA GLY A 39 16.99 -22.54 -4.50
C GLY A 39 17.82 -23.81 -4.68
N ASP A 40 18.93 -23.96 -3.95
CA ASP A 40 19.78 -25.15 -3.99
C ASP A 40 19.00 -26.39 -3.56
N ALA A 41 18.20 -26.30 -2.50
CA ALA A 41 17.33 -27.38 -2.06
C ALA A 41 16.27 -27.74 -3.13
N TRP A 42 15.72 -26.74 -3.82
CA TRP A 42 14.78 -26.94 -4.91
C TRP A 42 15.45 -27.68 -6.08
N TRP A 43 16.59 -27.20 -6.56
CA TRP A 43 17.32 -27.78 -7.69
C TRP A 43 17.83 -29.19 -7.40
N ALA A 44 18.25 -29.47 -6.16
CA ALA A 44 18.65 -30.81 -5.76
C ALA A 44 17.48 -31.82 -5.86
N GLU A 45 16.29 -31.43 -5.42
CA GLU A 45 15.10 -32.29 -5.47
C GLU A 45 14.56 -32.43 -6.91
N GLU A 46 14.59 -31.36 -7.70
CA GLU A 46 14.25 -31.41 -9.13
C GLU A 46 15.20 -32.36 -9.86
N LYS A 47 16.52 -32.23 -9.65
CA LYS A 47 17.51 -33.09 -10.32
C LYS A 47 17.29 -34.57 -10.01
N LYS A 48 16.89 -34.89 -8.77
CA LYS A 48 16.61 -36.25 -8.29
C LYS A 48 15.30 -36.81 -8.83
N THR A 49 14.24 -36.03 -8.85
CA THR A 49 12.87 -36.51 -9.11
C THR A 49 12.34 -36.20 -10.51
N LYS A 50 12.95 -35.23 -11.19
CA LYS A 50 12.49 -34.60 -12.45
C LYS A 50 11.09 -34.00 -12.36
N LYS A 51 10.64 -33.66 -11.14
CA LYS A 51 9.27 -33.20 -10.86
C LYS A 51 9.27 -31.90 -10.07
N ASN A 52 8.91 -30.80 -10.75
CA ASN A 52 8.83 -29.46 -10.16
C ASN A 52 7.95 -29.39 -8.91
N TYR A 53 6.81 -30.09 -8.90
CA TYR A 53 5.90 -30.06 -7.75
C TYR A 53 6.52 -30.70 -6.50
N LEU A 54 7.37 -31.73 -6.65
CA LEU A 54 8.09 -32.34 -5.54
C LEU A 54 9.18 -31.40 -5.02
N ALA A 55 9.90 -30.72 -5.91
CA ALA A 55 10.88 -29.72 -5.52
C ALA A 55 10.24 -28.53 -4.76
N SER A 56 9.12 -28.01 -5.24
CA SER A 56 8.39 -26.94 -4.55
C SER A 56 7.84 -27.40 -3.19
N ARG A 57 7.31 -28.63 -3.11
CA ARG A 57 6.88 -29.22 -1.83
C ARG A 57 8.05 -29.38 -0.87
N ARG A 58 9.22 -29.83 -1.36
CA ARG A 58 10.43 -29.99 -0.56
C ARG A 58 10.89 -28.68 0.06
N VAL A 59 10.85 -27.58 -0.70
CA VAL A 59 11.16 -26.25 -0.15
C VAL A 59 10.16 -25.85 0.94
N LEU A 60 8.86 -26.03 0.71
CA LEU A 60 7.83 -25.75 1.72
C LEU A 60 8.01 -26.59 3.00
N GLU A 61 8.44 -27.85 2.89
CA GLU A 61 8.74 -28.72 4.03
C GLU A 61 9.93 -28.24 4.87
N LEU A 62 10.79 -27.37 4.34
CA LEU A 62 11.91 -26.76 5.10
C LEU A 62 11.46 -25.57 5.98
N ALA A 63 10.22 -25.11 5.82
CA ALA A 63 9.70 -23.96 6.54
C ALA A 63 9.11 -24.33 7.91
N GLU A 64 9.15 -23.39 8.85
CA GLU A 64 8.31 -23.44 10.04
C GLU A 64 6.87 -23.12 9.65
N ARG A 65 5.92 -23.94 10.12
CA ARG A 65 4.48 -23.75 9.84
C ARG A 65 3.82 -23.00 10.98
N HIS A 66 3.18 -21.89 10.65
CA HIS A 66 2.37 -21.11 11.58
C HIS A 66 0.92 -21.01 11.11
N VAL A 67 -0.02 -21.11 12.05
CA VAL A 67 -1.43 -20.81 11.78
C VAL A 67 -1.56 -19.31 11.48
N ILE A 68 -2.33 -18.95 10.45
CA ILE A 68 -2.65 -17.54 10.18
C ILE A 68 -3.57 -17.03 11.30
N SER A 69 -2.98 -16.35 12.30
CA SER A 69 -3.71 -15.60 13.33
C SER A 69 -4.02 -14.17 12.87
N GLU A 70 -4.93 -13.48 13.56
CA GLU A 70 -5.32 -12.10 13.23
C GLU A 70 -4.12 -11.12 13.16
N GLY A 71 -3.04 -11.36 13.91
CA GLY A 71 -1.82 -10.53 13.88
C GLY A 71 -0.97 -10.69 12.62
N LEU A 72 -1.13 -11.79 11.87
CA LEU A 72 -0.41 -12.06 10.61
C LEU A 72 -1.26 -11.66 9.38
N MET A 73 -2.27 -10.82 9.63
CA MET A 73 -3.33 -10.39 8.74
C MET A 73 -2.86 -10.10 7.32
N ARG A 74 -3.43 -10.85 6.37
CA ARG A 74 -3.33 -10.66 4.92
C ARG A 74 -3.21 -9.18 4.53
N PRO A 75 -2.48 -8.86 3.45
CA PRO A 75 -2.30 -7.49 2.98
C PRO A 75 -3.62 -6.71 2.96
N ARG A 76 -3.69 -5.61 3.72
CA ARG A 76 -4.90 -4.79 3.86
C ARG A 76 -5.19 -4.06 2.57
N LEU A 77 -6.47 -3.97 2.20
CA LEU A 77 -6.92 -3.15 1.08
C LEU A 77 -7.13 -1.71 1.56
N ILE A 78 -6.21 -0.83 1.20
CA ILE A 78 -6.29 0.61 1.44
C ILE A 78 -6.92 1.25 0.20
N LYS A 79 -8.05 1.94 0.39
CA LYS A 79 -8.66 2.78 -0.64
C LYS A 79 -8.22 4.22 -0.43
N VAL A 80 -7.55 4.81 -1.41
CA VAL A 80 -7.10 6.20 -1.35
C VAL A 80 -7.83 6.99 -2.44
N ALA A 81 -8.55 8.03 -2.04
CA ALA A 81 -9.16 8.97 -2.98
C ALA A 81 -8.10 9.62 -3.88
N THR A 82 -8.38 9.68 -5.18
CA THR A 82 -7.47 10.25 -6.20
C THR A 82 -7.59 11.78 -6.32
N ALA A 83 -8.39 12.43 -5.48
CA ALA A 83 -8.53 13.88 -5.46
C ALA A 83 -7.15 14.56 -5.29
N LYS A 84 -6.90 15.62 -6.08
CA LYS A 84 -5.66 16.38 -6.05
C LYS A 84 -5.44 17.01 -4.66
N PRO A 85 -4.32 16.73 -3.97
CA PRO A 85 -4.05 17.30 -2.65
C PRO A 85 -4.07 18.83 -2.64
N GLU A 86 -3.65 19.46 -3.74
CA GLU A 86 -3.59 20.91 -3.89
C GLU A 86 -4.98 21.55 -3.79
N ASN A 87 -6.01 20.87 -4.32
CA ASN A 87 -7.39 21.34 -4.26
C ASN A 87 -7.92 21.31 -2.82
N LEU A 88 -7.52 20.31 -2.03
CA LEU A 88 -7.89 20.22 -0.62
C LEU A 88 -7.23 21.34 0.20
N VAL A 89 -5.97 21.65 -0.08
CA VAL A 89 -5.25 22.75 0.58
C VAL A 89 -5.89 24.09 0.25
N LEU A 90 -6.21 24.35 -1.03
CA LEU A 90 -6.86 25.60 -1.45
C LEU A 90 -8.26 25.79 -0.87
N LEU A 91 -8.97 24.70 -0.56
CA LEU A 91 -10.29 24.73 0.05
C LEU A 91 -10.26 24.59 1.57
N ASP A 92 -9.08 24.39 2.18
CA ASP A 92 -8.91 24.10 3.61
C ASP A 92 -9.79 22.91 4.06
N MET A 93 -9.63 21.79 3.35
CA MET A 93 -10.33 20.54 3.61
C MET A 93 -9.35 19.43 4.03
N ALA A 94 -9.77 18.59 4.97
CA ALA A 94 -8.99 17.44 5.37
C ALA A 94 -9.23 16.26 4.41
N LYS A 95 -8.21 15.41 4.23
CA LYS A 95 -8.36 14.19 3.41
C LYS A 95 -9.45 13.24 3.94
N ALA A 96 -9.68 13.24 5.25
CA ALA A 96 -10.75 12.46 5.87
C ALA A 96 -12.15 12.89 5.40
N ASP A 97 -12.34 14.17 5.06
CA ASP A 97 -13.61 14.73 4.62
C ASP A 97 -14.10 14.11 3.31
N LEU A 98 -13.18 13.60 2.47
CA LEU A 98 -13.49 12.90 1.22
C LEU A 98 -14.29 11.61 1.41
N SER A 99 -14.34 11.08 2.62
CA SER A 99 -15.16 9.92 2.98
C SER A 99 -16.55 10.28 3.53
N SER A 100 -16.84 11.58 3.69
CA SER A 100 -18.09 12.07 4.24
C SER A 100 -19.27 11.84 3.28
N ARG A 101 -20.43 11.51 3.85
CA ARG A 101 -21.71 11.45 3.10
C ARG A 101 -22.18 12.83 2.66
N GLU A 102 -21.74 13.89 3.33
CA GLU A 102 -22.11 15.28 3.01
C GLU A 102 -21.03 16.01 2.19
N LEU A 103 -20.15 15.28 1.50
CA LEU A 103 -18.97 15.85 0.83
C LEU A 103 -19.29 17.06 -0.06
N ILE A 104 -20.32 16.98 -0.90
CA ILE A 104 -20.70 18.09 -1.81
C ILE A 104 -21.04 19.37 -1.03
N LYS A 105 -21.74 19.25 0.11
CA LYS A 105 -22.08 20.38 0.98
C LYS A 105 -20.84 20.94 1.66
N MET A 106 -19.93 20.07 2.11
CA MET A 106 -18.65 20.48 2.70
C MET A 106 -17.80 21.27 1.69
N ILE A 107 -17.69 20.78 0.44
CA ILE A 107 -16.97 21.46 -0.64
C ILE A 107 -17.55 22.87 -0.88
N LYS A 108 -18.88 22.98 -1.02
CA LYS A 108 -19.56 24.27 -1.22
C LYS A 108 -19.32 25.24 -0.07
N ASN A 109 -19.36 24.75 1.17
CA ASN A 109 -19.11 25.57 2.35
C ASN A 109 -17.64 26.02 2.45
N ALA A 110 -16.71 25.11 2.20
CA ALA A 110 -15.29 25.39 2.14
C ALA A 110 -14.96 26.48 1.10
N TYR A 111 -15.51 26.35 -0.11
CA TYR A 111 -15.38 27.37 -1.16
C TYR A 111 -15.91 28.73 -0.73
N ARG A 112 -17.13 28.81 -0.15
CA ARG A 112 -17.69 30.08 0.34
C ARG A 112 -16.81 30.76 1.39
N ARG A 113 -16.24 29.97 2.32
CA ARG A 113 -15.30 30.50 3.33
C ARG A 113 -14.05 31.07 2.67
N GLN A 114 -13.41 30.31 1.78
CA GLN A 114 -12.16 30.72 1.12
C GLN A 114 -12.35 31.92 0.20
N VAL A 115 -13.45 31.97 -0.56
CA VAL A 115 -13.80 33.13 -1.38
C VAL A 115 -14.01 34.38 -0.52
N LYS A 116 -14.71 34.27 0.61
CA LYS A 116 -14.93 35.43 1.49
C LYS A 116 -13.61 36.03 2.00
N ILE A 117 -12.60 35.20 2.24
CA ILE A 117 -11.27 35.63 2.71
C ILE A 117 -10.43 36.21 1.57
N HIS A 118 -10.47 35.60 0.39
CA HIS A 118 -9.56 35.92 -0.72
C HIS A 118 -10.21 36.71 -1.86
N HIS A 119 -11.40 37.28 -1.66
CA HIS A 119 -12.11 38.04 -2.68
C HIS A 119 -11.31 39.29 -3.07
N PRO A 120 -11.16 39.60 -4.38
CA PRO A 120 -10.47 40.80 -4.85
C PRO A 120 -11.02 42.09 -4.24
N ASP A 121 -12.34 42.21 -4.17
CA ASP A 121 -13.02 43.39 -3.62
C ASP A 121 -12.84 43.54 -2.10
N ALA A 122 -12.37 42.47 -1.42
CA ALA A 122 -12.03 42.49 0.00
C ALA A 122 -10.51 42.62 0.23
N GLY A 123 -9.73 43.01 -0.80
CA GLY A 123 -8.27 43.14 -0.72
C GLY A 123 -7.49 41.87 -1.05
N GLY A 124 -8.17 40.82 -1.54
CA GLY A 124 -7.55 39.58 -1.98
C GLY A 124 -6.88 39.67 -3.34
N LYS A 125 -6.03 38.69 -3.67
CA LYS A 125 -5.39 38.60 -5.00
C LYS A 125 -6.31 37.85 -5.97
N ALA A 126 -6.65 38.46 -7.10
CA ALA A 126 -7.48 37.84 -8.15
C ALA A 126 -6.90 36.52 -8.70
N ALA A 127 -5.57 36.37 -8.69
CA ALA A 127 -4.93 35.10 -9.06
C ALA A 127 -5.24 33.97 -8.06
N THR A 128 -5.28 34.28 -6.76
CA THR A 128 -5.62 33.30 -5.71
C THR A 128 -7.08 32.91 -5.78
N PHE A 129 -7.98 33.88 -5.98
CA PHE A 129 -9.41 33.61 -6.17
C PHE A 129 -9.66 32.63 -7.34
N ARG A 130 -9.01 32.85 -8.49
CA ARG A 130 -9.11 31.94 -9.64
C ARG A 130 -8.66 30.52 -9.30
N LYS A 131 -7.55 30.35 -8.58
CA LYS A 131 -7.07 29.02 -8.14
C LYS A 131 -8.07 28.33 -7.21
N ILE A 132 -8.65 29.06 -6.25
CA ILE A 132 -9.69 28.53 -5.34
C ILE A 132 -10.92 28.09 -6.13
N HIS A 133 -11.34 28.88 -7.11
CA HIS A 133 -12.49 28.56 -7.95
C HIS A 133 -12.26 27.33 -8.84
N GLU A 134 -11.07 27.19 -9.45
CA GLU A 134 -10.72 25.98 -10.20
C GLU A 134 -10.67 24.74 -9.30
N ALA A 135 -10.05 24.85 -8.12
CA ALA A 135 -10.01 23.76 -7.14
C ALA A 135 -11.41 23.32 -6.70
N TYR A 136 -12.34 24.27 -6.51
CA TYR A 136 -13.74 23.98 -6.23
C TYR A 136 -14.40 23.18 -7.34
N LYS A 137 -14.28 23.61 -8.61
CA LYS A 137 -14.87 22.91 -9.75
C LYS A 137 -14.31 21.50 -9.90
N GLU A 138 -12.99 21.35 -9.85
CA GLU A 138 -12.34 20.04 -9.97
C GLU A 138 -12.75 19.09 -8.83
N LEU A 139 -12.83 19.57 -7.59
CA LEU A 139 -13.20 18.73 -6.45
C LEU A 139 -14.69 18.37 -6.47
N LEU A 140 -15.56 19.28 -6.93
CA LEU A 140 -16.98 19.00 -7.13
C LEU A 140 -17.20 17.91 -8.19
N LEU A 141 -16.52 18.03 -9.34
CA LEU A 141 -16.55 17.03 -10.41
C LEU A 141 -16.04 15.66 -9.91
N TRP A 142 -14.96 15.66 -9.14
CA TRP A 142 -14.47 14.43 -8.51
C TRP A 142 -15.49 13.85 -7.52
N ALA A 143 -16.20 14.68 -6.74
CA ALA A 143 -17.20 14.20 -5.78
C ALA A 143 -18.43 13.56 -6.45
N GLU A 144 -18.77 13.98 -7.67
CA GLU A 144 -19.82 13.35 -8.49
C GLU A 144 -19.37 11.99 -9.05
N HIS A 145 -18.09 11.89 -9.42
CA HIS A 145 -17.49 10.68 -9.98
C HIS A 145 -16.22 10.26 -9.21
N PRO A 146 -16.34 9.79 -7.96
CA PRO A 146 -15.21 9.59 -7.09
C PRO A 146 -14.36 8.41 -7.55
N THR A 147 -13.11 8.70 -7.85
CA THR A 147 -12.10 7.70 -8.23
C THR A 147 -11.18 7.40 -7.05
N PHE A 148 -10.83 6.11 -6.90
CA PHE A 148 -9.98 5.62 -5.81
C PHE A 148 -8.87 4.74 -6.35
N ILE A 149 -7.66 4.94 -5.83
CA ILE A 149 -6.55 4.00 -5.99
C ILE A 149 -6.68 2.95 -4.90
N ARG A 150 -6.77 1.68 -5.30
CA ARG A 150 -6.68 0.53 -4.40
C ARG A 150 -5.21 0.17 -4.23
N ARG A 151 -4.71 0.24 -3.00
CA ARG A 151 -3.39 -0.27 -2.63
C ARG A 151 -3.57 -1.43 -1.67
N ARG A 152 -2.95 -2.55 -1.97
CA ARG A 152 -2.85 -3.67 -1.06
C ARG A 152 -1.51 -3.56 -0.33
N GLY A 153 -1.41 -3.97 0.93
CA GLY A 153 -0.11 -4.06 1.60
C GLY A 153 -0.13 -4.21 3.11
N PHE A 154 1.05 -4.40 3.68
CA PHE A 154 1.27 -4.38 5.12
C PHE A 154 1.83 -3.03 5.56
N SER A 155 1.69 -2.74 6.86
CA SER A 155 2.18 -1.50 7.45
C SER A 155 3.65 -1.55 7.84
N ASP A 156 4.18 -2.76 8.03
CA ASP A 156 5.45 -3.05 8.70
C ASP A 156 6.41 -3.92 7.86
N LYS A 157 5.93 -4.55 6.79
CA LYS A 157 6.72 -5.48 5.97
C LYS A 157 6.46 -5.33 4.47
N TRP A 158 7.46 -5.71 3.68
CA TRP A 158 7.34 -5.81 2.23
C TRP A 158 6.44 -6.99 1.88
N TYR A 159 5.69 -6.88 0.78
CA TYR A 159 4.96 -8.02 0.22
C TYR A 159 5.13 -8.10 -1.29
N TYR A 160 5.12 -9.32 -1.79
CA TYR A 160 5.10 -9.58 -3.22
C TYR A 160 3.65 -9.62 -3.71
N ASP A 161 3.31 -8.71 -4.61
CA ASP A 161 2.03 -8.68 -5.30
C ASP A 161 2.10 -9.60 -6.53
N GLY A 162 1.56 -10.82 -6.40
CA GLY A 162 1.56 -11.81 -7.47
C GLY A 162 0.74 -11.40 -8.70
N ASP A 163 -0.33 -10.61 -8.51
CA ASP A 163 -1.18 -10.15 -9.61
C ASP A 163 -0.43 -9.14 -10.50
N ASN A 164 0.35 -8.27 -9.87
CA ASN A 164 1.11 -7.21 -10.53
C ASN A 164 2.63 -7.51 -10.68
N LYS A 165 3.07 -8.70 -10.29
CA LYS A 165 4.46 -9.19 -10.33
C LYS A 165 5.49 -8.22 -9.74
N LYS A 166 5.17 -7.57 -8.62
CA LYS A 166 6.04 -6.53 -8.03
C LYS A 166 6.15 -6.62 -6.52
N TRP A 167 7.29 -6.21 -6.00
CA TRP A 167 7.47 -5.94 -4.58
C TRP A 167 6.82 -4.61 -4.21
N VAL A 168 6.05 -4.62 -3.12
CA VAL A 168 5.40 -3.44 -2.59
C VAL A 168 5.94 -3.16 -1.20
N GLN A 169 6.44 -1.95 -1.02
CA GLN A 169 6.99 -1.46 0.24
C GLN A 169 5.90 -1.31 1.32
N PRO A 170 6.28 -1.42 2.61
CA PRO A 170 5.36 -1.15 3.71
C PRO A 170 4.70 0.23 3.57
N VAL A 171 3.40 0.30 3.84
CA VAL A 171 2.64 1.56 3.82
C VAL A 171 2.35 1.95 5.27
N PRO A 172 3.03 2.97 5.82
CA PRO A 172 2.78 3.40 7.20
C PRO A 172 1.30 3.74 7.37
N VAL A 173 0.67 3.13 8.37
CA VAL A 173 -0.65 3.59 8.82
C VAL A 173 -0.38 4.91 9.53
N LYS A 174 -0.81 6.02 8.94
CA LYS A 174 -0.83 7.30 9.67
C LYS A 174 -1.72 7.08 10.90
N LYS A 175 -1.12 7.21 12.09
CA LYS A 175 -1.85 7.23 13.37
C LYS A 175 -2.76 8.45 13.41
#